data_AF-A0A6F9BH91-F1
#
_entry.id   AF-A0A6F9BH91-F1
#
_cell.length_a   1.000
_cell.length_b   1.000
_cell.length_c   1.000
_cell.angle_alpha   90.00
_cell.angle_beta   90.00
_cell.angle_gamma   90.00
#
_symmetry.space_group_name_H-M   'P 1'
#
loop_
_entity.id
_entity.type
_entity.pdbx_description
1 polymer ?
#
loop_
_entity_poly.entity_id
_entity_poly.type
_entity_poly.pdbx_seq_one_letter_code
_entity_poly.pdbx_strand_id
1 'polypeptide(L)'
;MAASMVEHGEDAFRKLFKFYKRRNPPPDFSDVIDFSKMAKHEKVFPTELNPAAVSDAEARRAGLRPIGDWTAFGLQDYPGFIFISNPFLPGSQQHWVRQCLKTYPQKPNACNLDMHMAPAETQDIWGKSADTLR
;
A
#
# COMPACT_ATOMS: atom_id res chain seq x y z
N MET A 1 -38.98 12.47 -7.32
CA MET A 1 -38.12 13.18 -6.36
C MET A 1 -36.81 13.49 -7.07
N ALA A 2 -36.47 14.77 -7.10
CA ALA A 2 -35.66 15.39 -8.15
C ALA A 2 -34.22 14.87 -8.24
N ALA A 3 -33.89 14.22 -9.36
CA ALA A 3 -32.53 14.20 -9.88
C ALA A 3 -32.25 15.61 -10.41
N SER A 4 -31.65 16.47 -9.57
CA SER A 4 -31.19 17.77 -10.03
C SER A 4 -30.04 17.54 -11.01
N MET A 5 -30.25 17.99 -12.24
CA MET A 5 -29.30 18.06 -13.32
C MET A 5 -28.02 18.74 -12.82
N VAL A 6 -26.92 17.99 -12.70
CA VAL A 6 -25.59 18.60 -12.51
C VAL A 6 -25.06 18.91 -13.90
N GLU A 7 -25.21 20.17 -14.31
CA GLU A 7 -24.39 20.77 -15.36
C GLU A 7 -22.91 20.47 -15.06
N HIS A 8 -22.22 19.84 -16.01
CA HIS A 8 -20.76 19.80 -16.18
C HIS A 8 -19.93 20.26 -14.95
N GLY A 9 -19.76 19.40 -13.94
CA GLY A 9 -19.04 19.77 -12.73
C GLY A 9 -18.39 18.58 -12.05
N GLU A 10 -17.07 18.49 -12.15
CA GLU A 10 -16.30 17.45 -11.48
C GLU A 10 -16.33 17.64 -9.94
N ASP A 11 -16.61 16.58 -9.18
CA ASP A 11 -16.63 16.61 -7.71
C ASP A 11 -15.21 16.81 -7.13
N ALA A 12 -15.14 17.19 -5.85
CA ALA A 12 -13.87 17.52 -5.19
C ALA A 12 -12.88 16.35 -5.17
N PHE A 13 -13.35 15.12 -4.95
CA PHE A 13 -12.49 13.95 -4.93
C PHE A 13 -11.92 13.67 -6.33
N ARG A 14 -12.77 13.71 -7.36
CA ARG A 14 -12.37 13.44 -8.74
C ARG A 14 -11.42 14.51 -9.28
N LYS A 15 -11.62 15.78 -8.89
CA LYS A 15 -10.67 16.89 -9.16
C LYS A 15 -9.30 16.60 -8.57
N LEU A 16 -9.22 16.27 -7.28
CA LEU A 16 -7.96 15.95 -6.59
C LEU A 16 -7.29 14.69 -7.15
N PHE A 17 -8.06 13.64 -7.43
CA PHE A 17 -7.57 12.42 -8.06
C PHE A 17 -6.93 12.71 -9.42
N LYS A 18 -7.62 13.46 -10.29
CA LYS A 18 -7.05 13.85 -11.59
C LYS A 18 -5.82 14.72 -11.45
N PHE A 19 -5.80 15.63 -10.48
CA PHE A 19 -4.63 16.46 -10.17
C PHE A 19 -3.41 15.58 -9.86
N TYR A 20 -3.50 14.66 -8.89
CA TYR A 20 -2.35 13.81 -8.52
C TYR A 20 -2.02 12.72 -9.55
N LYS A 21 -2.96 12.32 -10.40
CA LYS A 21 -2.73 11.34 -11.48
C LYS A 21 -2.02 11.94 -12.71
N ARG A 22 -2.10 13.25 -12.92
CA ARG A 22 -1.55 13.91 -14.12
C ARG A 22 -0.04 13.70 -14.22
N ARG A 23 0.49 13.57 -15.44
CA ARG A 23 1.94 13.34 -15.67
C ARG A 23 2.68 14.58 -16.15
N ASN A 24 2.01 15.47 -16.88
CA ASN A 24 2.61 16.68 -17.44
C ASN A 24 1.63 17.88 -17.31
N PRO A 25 2.01 18.98 -16.63
CA PRO A 25 3.18 19.05 -15.74
C PRO A 25 2.99 18.08 -14.55
N PRO A 26 4.08 17.62 -13.92
CA PRO A 26 3.95 16.83 -12.70
C PRO A 26 3.16 17.61 -11.63
N PRO A 27 2.34 16.93 -10.81
CA PRO A 27 1.62 17.58 -9.73
C PRO A 27 2.60 18.07 -8.65
N ASP A 28 2.18 19.11 -7.95
CA ASP A 28 2.84 19.49 -6.69
C ASP A 28 2.42 18.50 -5.60
N PHE A 29 3.38 18.04 -4.80
CA PHE A 29 3.18 17.08 -3.72
C PHE A 29 3.38 17.72 -2.34
N SER A 30 3.52 19.04 -2.26
CA SER A 30 3.69 19.79 -1.00
C SER A 30 2.58 19.51 0.02
N ASP A 31 1.34 19.29 -0.44
CA ASP A 31 0.17 18.96 0.39
C ASP A 31 0.02 17.46 0.70
N VAL A 32 0.89 16.58 0.17
CA VAL A 32 0.84 15.15 0.46
C VAL A 32 1.47 14.89 1.83
N ILE A 33 0.69 14.29 2.73
CA ILE A 33 1.14 13.91 4.07
C ILE A 33 2.25 12.85 3.96
N ASP A 34 3.43 13.17 4.49
CA ASP A 34 4.57 12.27 4.60
C ASP A 34 4.78 11.83 6.06
N PHE A 35 4.25 10.66 6.41
CA PHE A 35 4.35 10.07 7.75
C PHE A 35 5.78 9.65 8.16
N SER A 36 6.76 9.67 7.23
CA SER A 36 8.17 9.45 7.58
C SER A 36 8.81 10.69 8.20
N LYS A 37 8.25 11.88 7.93
CA LYS A 37 8.74 13.17 8.43
C LYS A 37 7.79 13.68 9.49
N MET A 38 7.87 13.08 10.68
CA MET A 38 6.97 13.21 11.86
C MET A 38 6.58 14.64 12.31
N ALA A 39 7.08 15.71 11.68
CA ALA A 39 7.16 17.04 12.24
C ALA A 39 6.28 18.12 11.59
N LYS A 40 5.39 17.83 10.63
CA LYS A 40 4.85 18.92 9.77
C LYS A 40 3.36 18.99 9.47
N HIS A 41 2.51 18.08 9.96
CA HIS A 41 1.10 18.15 9.61
C HIS A 41 0.21 18.24 10.86
N GLU A 42 -0.47 19.37 11.01
CA GLU A 42 -1.30 19.72 12.19
C GLU A 42 -2.39 18.68 12.48
N LYS A 43 -2.83 17.94 11.44
CA LYS A 43 -3.88 16.92 11.55
C LYS A 43 -3.38 15.51 11.88
N VAL A 44 -2.08 15.28 11.91
CA VAL A 44 -1.49 13.96 12.17
C VAL A 44 -1.11 13.86 13.64
N PHE A 45 -1.54 12.78 14.30
CA PHE A 45 -1.21 12.54 15.71
C PHE A 45 -0.63 11.13 15.91
N PRO A 46 0.28 10.92 16.87
CA PRO A 46 0.77 9.58 17.21
C PRO A 46 -0.38 8.70 17.72
N THR A 47 -0.41 7.45 17.29
CA THR A 47 -1.37 6.43 17.76
C THR A 47 -0.63 5.38 18.56
N GLU A 48 -1.08 5.13 19.79
CA GLU A 48 -0.53 4.08 20.63
C GLU A 48 -0.96 2.70 20.14
N LEU A 49 0.01 1.80 20.02
CA LEU A 49 -0.22 0.38 19.76
C LEU A 49 0.00 -0.38 21.07
N ASN A 50 -0.64 -1.54 21.22
CA ASN A 50 -0.38 -2.44 22.35
C ASN A 50 0.89 -3.27 22.08
N PRO A 51 2.03 -2.99 22.75
CA PRO A 51 3.27 -3.72 22.49
C PRO A 51 3.21 -5.18 22.95
N ALA A 52 2.30 -5.52 23.87
CA ALA A 52 2.13 -6.89 24.38
C ALA A 52 1.17 -7.73 23.53
N ALA A 53 0.56 -7.17 22.47
CA ALA A 53 -0.40 -7.89 21.63
C ALA A 53 0.24 -9.02 20.81
N VAL A 54 1.53 -8.91 20.49
CA VAL A 54 2.31 -9.91 19.74
C VAL A 54 3.69 -10.01 20.35
N SER A 55 4.22 -11.21 20.52
CA SER A 55 5.58 -11.39 21.03
C SER A 55 6.64 -10.94 20.01
N ASP A 56 7.79 -10.46 20.49
CA ASP A 56 8.93 -10.12 19.63
C ASP A 56 9.35 -11.26 18.71
N ALA A 57 9.28 -12.50 19.21
CA ALA A 57 9.62 -13.69 18.42
C ALA A 57 8.67 -13.88 17.24
N GLU A 58 7.37 -13.67 17.44
CA GLU A 58 6.35 -13.78 16.39
C GLU A 58 6.47 -12.63 15.38
N ALA A 59 6.70 -11.40 15.85
CA ALA A 59 6.94 -10.25 14.98
C ALA A 59 8.16 -10.49 14.08
N ARG A 60 9.29 -10.94 14.66
CA ARG A 60 10.52 -11.26 13.91
C ARG A 60 10.32 -12.41 12.94
N ARG A 61 9.52 -13.43 13.29
CA ARG A 61 9.16 -14.54 12.38
C ARG A 61 8.43 -14.04 11.13
N ALA A 62 7.66 -12.96 11.23
CA ALA A 62 7.03 -12.28 10.09
C ALA A 62 7.94 -11.24 9.40
N GLY A 63 9.19 -11.09 9.84
CA GLY A 63 10.12 -10.09 9.31
C GLY A 63 9.82 -8.66 9.78
N LEU A 64 9.17 -8.51 10.93
CA LEU A 64 8.81 -7.21 11.52
C LEU A 64 9.69 -6.90 12.74
N ARG A 65 9.87 -5.61 13.02
CA ARG A 65 10.46 -5.11 14.27
C ARG A 65 9.52 -5.42 15.45
N PRO A 66 10.02 -5.52 16.70
CA PRO A 66 9.17 -5.48 17.91
C PRO A 66 8.15 -4.34 17.84
N ILE A 67 6.92 -4.56 18.32
CA ILE A 67 5.84 -3.56 18.22
C ILE A 67 6.22 -2.26 18.95
N GLY A 68 6.98 -2.35 20.05
CA GLY A 68 7.48 -1.17 20.78
C GLY A 68 8.35 -0.23 19.94
N ASP A 69 8.93 -0.71 18.84
CA ASP A 69 9.76 0.10 17.92
C ASP A 69 8.96 0.70 16.75
N TRP A 70 7.64 0.45 16.70
CA TRP A 70 6.79 0.91 15.60
C TRP A 70 6.40 2.36 15.79
N THR A 71 6.28 3.07 14.68
CA THR A 71 5.70 4.42 14.67
C THR A 71 4.36 4.36 13.96
N ALA A 72 3.28 4.62 14.70
CA ALA A 72 1.92 4.62 14.19
C ALA A 72 1.26 5.98 14.38
N PHE A 73 0.37 6.33 13.45
CA PHE A 73 -0.28 7.63 13.40
C PHE A 73 -1.76 7.50 13.08
N GLY A 74 -2.55 8.43 13.61
CA GLY A 74 -3.93 8.68 13.23
C GLY A 74 -4.04 10.00 12.47
N LEU A 75 -5.25 10.25 11.94
CA LEU A 75 -5.56 11.47 11.21
C LEU A 75 -6.83 12.11 11.81
N GLN A 76 -6.74 13.39 12.15
CA GLN A 76 -7.87 14.17 12.67
C GLN A 76 -9.04 14.09 11.71
N ASP A 77 -10.26 13.95 12.23
CA ASP A 77 -11.51 13.76 11.49
C ASP A 77 -11.69 12.38 10.82
N TYR A 78 -10.72 11.47 10.96
CA TYR A 78 -10.78 10.10 10.43
C TYR A 78 -10.61 9.05 11.55
N PRO A 79 -11.57 8.93 12.48
CA PRO A 79 -11.49 7.95 13.56
C PRO A 79 -11.41 6.52 13.01
N GLY A 80 -10.49 5.72 13.56
CA GLY A 80 -10.23 4.35 13.11
C GLY A 80 -9.18 4.24 12.00
N PHE A 81 -8.70 5.35 11.43
CA PHE A 81 -7.55 5.33 10.52
C PHE A 81 -6.23 5.15 11.30
N ILE A 82 -5.42 4.18 10.90
CA ILE A 82 -4.08 3.94 11.44
C ILE A 82 -3.10 3.80 10.28
N PHE A 83 -2.05 4.62 10.29
CA PHE A 83 -0.90 4.50 9.41
C PHE A 83 0.30 4.02 10.21
N ILE A 84 1.01 2.98 9.74
CA ILE A 84 2.21 2.44 10.39
C ILE A 84 3.42 2.62 9.48
N SER A 85 4.40 3.42 9.92
CA SER A 85 5.60 3.71 9.16
C SER A 85 6.56 2.52 9.15
N ASN A 86 6.71 1.90 7.98
CA ASN A 86 7.59 0.76 7.66
C ASN A 86 8.03 -0.07 8.89
N PRO A 87 7.21 -1.03 9.37
CA PRO A 87 7.54 -1.83 10.55
C PRO A 87 8.52 -2.98 10.26
N PHE A 88 8.98 -3.16 9.01
CA PHE A 88 9.79 -4.30 8.62
C PHE A 88 11.23 -4.22 9.14
N LEU A 89 11.82 -5.39 9.40
CA LEU A 89 13.26 -5.52 9.57
C LEU A 89 13.97 -5.23 8.23
N PRO A 90 15.22 -4.72 8.27
CA PRO A 90 16.02 -4.53 7.06
C PRO A 90 16.10 -5.82 6.23
N GLY A 91 15.82 -5.71 4.92
CA GLY A 91 15.83 -6.85 3.99
C GLY A 91 14.57 -7.72 3.99
N SER A 92 13.76 -7.72 5.05
CA SER A 92 12.59 -8.60 5.15
C SER A 92 11.48 -8.28 4.13
N GLN A 93 11.38 -7.04 3.65
CA GLN A 93 10.41 -6.70 2.59
C GLN A 93 10.64 -7.50 1.30
N GLN A 94 11.90 -7.84 0.98
CA GLN A 94 12.22 -8.59 -0.24
C GLN A 94 11.58 -9.99 -0.24
N HIS A 95 11.45 -10.61 0.94
CA HIS A 95 10.73 -11.86 1.07
C HIS A 95 9.28 -11.70 0.60
N TRP A 96 8.56 -10.71 1.13
CA TRP A 96 7.16 -10.45 0.82
C TRP A 96 6.95 -10.03 -0.64
N VAL A 97 7.83 -9.18 -1.18
CA VAL A 97 7.83 -8.83 -2.61
C VAL A 97 7.98 -10.09 -3.47
N ARG A 98 8.92 -10.98 -3.12
CA ARG A 98 9.09 -12.24 -3.84
C ARG A 98 7.87 -13.15 -3.72
N GLN A 99 7.21 -13.23 -2.56
CA GLN A 99 5.96 -13.98 -2.45
C GLN A 99 4.90 -13.42 -3.40
N CYS A 100 4.70 -12.10 -3.42
CA CYS A 100 3.72 -11.43 -4.28
C CYS A 100 3.98 -11.61 -5.78
N LEU A 101 5.24 -11.70 -6.21
CA LEU A 101 5.58 -11.80 -7.63
C LEU A 101 5.76 -13.25 -8.10
N LYS A 102 6.24 -14.14 -7.23
CA LYS A 102 6.58 -15.52 -7.59
C LYS A 102 5.53 -16.52 -7.14
N THR A 103 5.09 -16.44 -5.89
CA THR A 103 4.32 -17.53 -5.25
C THR A 103 2.83 -17.26 -5.33
N TYR A 104 2.36 -16.09 -4.88
CA TYR A 104 0.95 -15.76 -4.81
C TYR A 104 0.23 -15.68 -6.16
N PRO A 105 0.88 -15.32 -7.28
CA PRO A 105 0.24 -15.40 -8.59
C PRO A 105 0.03 -16.84 -9.10
N GLN A 106 0.67 -17.84 -8.48
CA GLN A 106 0.56 -19.24 -8.91
C GLN A 106 -0.76 -19.87 -8.47
N LYS A 107 -1.17 -20.92 -9.18
CA LYS A 107 -2.31 -21.75 -8.80
C LYS A 107 -2.08 -22.40 -7.43
N PRO A 108 -3.12 -22.49 -6.58
CA PRO A 108 -4.56 -22.35 -6.90
C PRO A 108 -5.12 -20.91 -6.84
N ASN A 109 -4.29 -19.90 -6.60
CA ASN A 109 -4.80 -18.53 -6.50
C ASN A 109 -5.32 -18.02 -7.85
N ALA A 110 -6.39 -17.23 -7.79
CA ALA A 110 -6.93 -16.56 -8.96
C ALA A 110 -6.17 -15.27 -9.25
N CYS A 111 -5.91 -14.99 -10.53
CA CYS A 111 -5.34 -13.73 -10.99
C CYS A 111 -6.01 -13.28 -12.30
N ASN A 112 -5.80 -12.03 -12.71
CA ASN A 112 -6.42 -11.47 -13.92
C ASN A 112 -6.02 -12.18 -15.22
N LEU A 113 -4.90 -12.91 -15.24
CA LEU A 113 -4.44 -13.65 -16.41
C LEU A 113 -5.31 -14.88 -16.69
N ASP A 114 -6.00 -15.40 -15.67
CA ASP A 114 -6.83 -16.60 -15.78
C ASP A 114 -7.99 -16.43 -16.77
N MET A 115 -8.42 -15.18 -17.00
CA MET A 115 -9.51 -14.88 -17.93
C MET A 115 -9.05 -14.85 -19.39
N HIS A 116 -7.74 -14.74 -19.63
CA HIS A 116 -7.19 -14.40 -20.95
C HIS A 116 -6.10 -15.35 -21.43
N MET A 117 -5.57 -16.20 -20.54
CA MET A 117 -4.45 -17.09 -20.83
C MET A 117 -4.79 -18.53 -20.44
N ALA A 118 -4.27 -19.49 -21.19
CA ALA A 118 -4.40 -20.90 -20.82
C ALA A 118 -3.57 -21.21 -19.57
N PRO A 119 -3.96 -22.18 -18.72
CA PRO A 119 -3.20 -22.54 -17.51
C PRO A 119 -1.73 -22.89 -17.76
N ALA A 120 -1.43 -23.51 -18.91
CA ALA A 120 -0.06 -23.84 -19.32
C ALA A 120 0.81 -22.58 -19.55
N GLU A 121 0.21 -21.45 -19.92
CA GLU A 121 0.92 -20.20 -20.15
C GLU A 121 1.25 -19.47 -18.85
N THR A 122 0.43 -19.65 -17.81
CA THR A 122 0.57 -19.00 -16.50
C THR A 122 1.25 -19.86 -15.44
N GLN A 123 1.60 -21.11 -15.76
CA GLN A 123 2.14 -22.07 -14.78
C GLN A 123 3.51 -21.66 -14.20
N ASP A 124 4.36 -21.01 -15.01
CA ASP A 124 5.68 -20.51 -14.57
C ASP A 124 5.99 -19.12 -15.12
N ILE A 125 5.20 -18.13 -14.72
CA ILE A 125 5.41 -16.73 -15.10
C ILE A 125 6.78 -16.23 -14.62
N TRP A 126 7.19 -16.66 -13.43
CA TRP A 126 8.46 -16.25 -12.83
C TRP A 126 9.66 -16.75 -13.64
N GLY A 127 9.70 -18.03 -14.01
CA GLY A 127 10.77 -18.58 -14.85
C GLY A 127 10.86 -17.88 -16.20
N LYS A 128 9.72 -17.65 -16.87
CA LYS A 128 9.67 -16.92 -18.15
C LYS A 128 10.19 -15.48 -18.06
N SER A 129 10.02 -14.83 -16.91
CA SER A 129 10.51 -13.45 -16.71
C SER A 129 12.05 -13.36 -16.58
N ALA A 130 12.71 -14.44 -16.14
CA ALA A 130 14.15 -14.44 -15.92
C ALA A 130 14.96 -14.26 -17.22
N ASP A 131 14.41 -14.75 -18.34
CA ASP A 131 15.04 -14.65 -19.65
C ASP A 131 14.98 -13.22 -20.23
N THR A 132 14.06 -12.39 -19.74
CA THR A 132 13.86 -11.01 -20.22
C THR A 132 14.69 -9.97 -19.45
N LEU A 133 15.25 -10.35 -18.29
CA LEU A 133 16.03 -9.47 -17.42
C LEU A 133 17.56 -9.62 -17.57
N ARG A 134 18.00 -10.38 -18.58
CA ARG A 134 19.41 -10.45 -19.00
C ARG A 134 19.67 -9.46 -20.13
#